data_AF-A0A2E5ID29-F1
#
_entry.id   AF-A0A2E5ID29-F1
#
_cell.length_a   1.000
_cell.length_b   1.000
_cell.length_c   1.000
_cell.angle_alpha   90.00
_cell.angle_beta   90.00
_cell.angle_gamma   90.00
#
_symmetry.space_group_name_H-M   'P 1'
#
loop_
_entity.id
_entity.type
_entity.pdbx_description
1 polymer ?
#
loop_
_entity_poly.entity_id
_entity_poly.type
_entity_poly.pdbx_seq_one_letter_code
_entity_poly.pdbx_strand_id
1 'polypeptide(L)'
;ANIIPTTTNNAAELFETFDIVVMGGTKPGHTTDAVSVAFARDAGSAHVIIATNVSHVYTADPRKNDDAEPIESLTLTELQNITGKEALGPGQSAAVDPIAVNWAIECGLRIGVLDGRDIRRIEDALEGRPFEGTLVQPE
;
A
#
# COMPACT_ATOMS: atom_id res chain seq x y z
N ALA A 1 28.39 0.65 8.57
CA ALA A 1 28.37 0.43 7.11
C ALA A 1 26.96 0.70 6.61
N ASN A 2 26.79 1.28 5.43
CA ASN A 2 25.48 1.46 4.84
C ASN A 2 25.05 0.11 4.25
N ILE A 3 24.04 -0.53 4.84
CA ILE A 3 23.48 -1.81 4.38
C ILE A 3 22.21 -1.51 3.61
N ILE A 4 22.11 -2.01 2.38
CA ILE A 4 20.89 -1.92 1.58
C ILE A 4 20.27 -3.32 1.55
N PRO A 5 19.12 -3.55 2.19
CA PRO A 5 18.50 -4.87 2.19
C PRO A 5 17.98 -5.24 0.80
N THR A 6 18.11 -6.52 0.44
CA THR A 6 17.66 -7.08 -0.85
C THR A 6 16.44 -7.99 -0.71
N THR A 7 16.02 -8.29 0.53
CA THR A 7 14.81 -9.05 0.87
C THR A 7 14.03 -8.33 1.98
N THR A 8 12.72 -8.58 2.05
CA THR A 8 11.84 -8.01 3.08
C THR A 8 12.16 -8.54 4.47
N ASN A 9 12.52 -9.83 4.60
CA ASN A 9 13.02 -10.39 5.86
C ASN A 9 14.29 -9.69 6.35
N ASN A 10 15.27 -9.49 5.47
CA ASN A 10 16.50 -8.79 5.87
C ASN A 10 16.22 -7.32 6.21
N ALA A 11 15.31 -6.65 5.49
CA ALA A 11 14.88 -5.31 5.86
C ALA A 11 14.22 -5.28 7.25
N ALA A 12 13.44 -6.31 7.61
CA ALA A 12 12.81 -6.40 8.93
C ALA A 12 13.84 -6.62 10.05
N GLU A 13 14.84 -7.48 9.84
CA GLU A 13 15.95 -7.71 10.79
C GLU A 13 16.73 -6.41 11.06
N LEU A 14 16.86 -5.52 10.07
CA LEU A 14 17.59 -4.26 10.24
C LEU A 14 16.92 -3.30 11.24
N PHE A 15 15.64 -3.47 11.57
CA PHE A 15 15.00 -2.71 12.65
C PHE A 15 15.58 -3.01 14.03
N GLU A 16 16.33 -4.10 14.22
CA GLU A 16 17.08 -4.36 15.47
C GLU A 16 18.27 -3.40 15.65
N THR A 17 18.72 -2.76 14.58
CA THR A 17 19.92 -1.89 14.57
C THR A 17 19.63 -0.46 14.16
N PHE A 18 18.60 -0.23 13.34
CA PHE A 18 18.30 1.08 12.75
C PHE A 18 16.84 1.47 12.99
N ASP A 19 16.61 2.75 13.32
CA ASP A 19 15.25 3.29 13.50
C ASP A 19 14.50 3.43 12.16
N ILE A 20 15.23 3.61 11.05
CA ILE A 20 14.68 3.79 9.70
C ILE A 20 15.43 2.89 8.73
N VAL A 21 14.68 2.06 8.00
CA VAL A 21 15.19 1.17 6.95
C VAL A 21 14.57 1.58 5.62
N VAL A 22 15.41 1.78 4.61
CA VAL A 22 14.98 2.12 3.24
C VAL A 22 15.36 0.98 2.31
N MET A 23 14.41 0.52 1.49
CA MET A 23 14.62 -0.57 0.53
C MET A 23 13.96 -0.28 -0.81
N GLY A 24 14.40 -1.00 -1.84
CA GLY A 24 13.79 -0.99 -3.17
C GLY A 24 13.03 -2.28 -3.49
N GLY A 25 12.84 -2.55 -4.77
CA GLY A 25 12.28 -3.82 -5.24
C GLY A 25 13.16 -5.02 -4.85
N THR A 26 12.53 -6.19 -4.68
CA THR A 26 13.22 -7.42 -4.23
C THR A 26 13.44 -8.42 -5.38
N LYS A 27 12.37 -9.09 -5.82
CA LYS A 27 12.40 -10.07 -6.91
C LYS A 27 11.64 -9.54 -8.14
N PRO A 28 12.08 -9.87 -9.37
CA PRO A 28 11.31 -9.57 -10.57
C PRO A 28 9.87 -10.10 -10.48
N GLY A 29 8.92 -9.30 -10.97
CA GLY A 29 7.49 -9.64 -10.92
C GLY A 29 6.76 -9.12 -9.69
N HIS A 30 7.44 -8.50 -8.72
CA HIS A 30 6.80 -7.79 -7.61
C HIS A 30 6.78 -6.28 -7.88
N THR A 31 5.61 -5.68 -7.73
CA THR A 31 5.46 -4.22 -7.69
C THR A 31 5.90 -3.66 -6.34
N THR A 32 6.10 -2.34 -6.27
CA THR A 32 6.50 -1.68 -5.02
C THR A 32 5.45 -1.87 -3.94
N ASP A 33 4.15 -1.81 -4.27
CA ASP A 33 3.06 -2.06 -3.33
C ASP A 33 3.17 -3.47 -2.72
N ALA A 34 3.41 -4.48 -3.56
CA ALA A 34 3.57 -5.86 -3.11
C ALA A 34 4.79 -6.00 -2.18
N VAL A 35 5.91 -5.37 -2.52
CA VAL A 35 7.10 -5.34 -1.66
C VAL A 35 6.80 -4.64 -0.33
N SER A 36 6.09 -3.52 -0.32
CA SER A 36 5.71 -2.79 0.89
C SER A 36 4.79 -3.62 1.80
N VAL A 37 3.80 -4.32 1.25
CA VAL A 37 2.92 -5.21 2.02
C VAL A 37 3.69 -6.40 2.58
N ALA A 38 4.56 -7.03 1.77
CA ALA A 38 5.41 -8.12 2.24
C ALA A 38 6.38 -7.66 3.35
N PHE A 39 6.95 -6.46 3.21
CA PHE A 39 7.82 -5.89 4.24
C PHE A 39 7.06 -5.57 5.52
N ALA A 40 5.89 -4.94 5.42
CA ALA A 40 5.02 -4.67 6.56
C ALA A 40 4.65 -5.96 7.31
N ARG A 41 4.30 -7.03 6.58
CA ARG A 41 4.06 -8.36 7.15
C ARG A 41 5.29 -8.89 7.88
N ASP A 42 6.45 -8.90 7.22
CA ASP A 42 7.68 -9.48 7.78
C ASP A 42 8.22 -8.69 8.98
N ALA A 43 7.94 -7.39 9.04
CA ALA A 43 8.24 -6.51 10.17
C ALA A 43 7.18 -6.53 11.28
N GLY A 44 6.07 -7.25 11.11
CA GLY A 44 4.97 -7.30 12.09
C GLY A 44 4.21 -5.97 12.23
N SER A 45 4.17 -5.16 11.18
CA SER A 45 3.42 -3.89 11.18
C SER A 45 1.91 -4.13 11.19
N ALA A 46 1.17 -3.26 11.87
CA ALA A 46 -0.29 -3.25 11.84
C ALA A 46 -0.87 -2.53 10.62
N HIS A 47 -0.06 -1.69 9.97
CA HIS A 47 -0.48 -0.81 8.87
C HIS A 47 0.60 -0.66 7.79
N VAL A 48 0.18 -0.42 6.56
CA VAL A 48 1.03 0.05 5.47
C VAL A 48 0.39 1.28 4.81
N ILE A 49 1.20 2.27 4.46
CA ILE A 49 0.73 3.47 3.75
C ILE A 49 1.25 3.43 2.32
N ILE A 50 0.33 3.44 1.36
CA ILE A 50 0.60 3.56 -0.08
C ILE A 50 0.46 5.02 -0.47
N ALA A 51 1.59 5.72 -0.41
CA ALA A 51 1.72 7.13 -0.81
C ALA A 51 1.86 7.20 -2.35
N THR A 52 0.75 7.51 -3.03
CA THR A 52 0.63 7.49 -4.51
C THR A 52 0.37 8.90 -5.06
N ASN A 53 -0.04 9.02 -6.32
CA ASN A 53 -0.36 10.31 -6.98
C ASN A 53 -1.86 10.60 -7.11
N VAL A 54 -2.69 9.76 -6.50
CA VAL A 54 -4.15 9.95 -6.36
C VAL A 54 -4.49 10.12 -4.88
N SER A 55 -5.51 10.91 -4.58
CA SER A 55 -5.89 11.18 -3.19
C SER A 55 -6.61 10.00 -2.53
N HIS A 56 -7.46 9.28 -3.27
CA HIS A 56 -8.30 8.20 -2.77
C HIS A 56 -8.30 7.02 -3.75
N VAL A 57 -8.80 5.88 -3.28
CA VAL A 57 -9.41 4.85 -4.13
C VAL A 57 -10.76 5.38 -4.61
N TYR A 58 -11.10 5.12 -5.86
CA TYR A 58 -12.34 5.58 -6.49
C TYR A 58 -13.23 4.40 -6.90
N THR A 59 -14.53 4.63 -7.01
CA THR A 59 -15.52 3.63 -7.47
C THR A 59 -15.29 3.15 -8.91
N ALA A 60 -14.63 3.98 -9.73
CA ALA A 60 -14.17 3.68 -11.08
C ALA A 60 -12.88 4.47 -11.38
N ASP A 61 -12.21 4.20 -12.51
CA ASP A 61 -11.04 4.99 -12.93
C ASP A 61 -11.47 6.44 -13.23
N PRO A 62 -11.08 7.43 -12.41
CA PRO A 62 -11.53 8.82 -12.56
C PRO A 62 -10.97 9.50 -13.83
N ARG A 63 -10.02 8.87 -14.53
CA ARG A 63 -9.52 9.35 -15.83
C ARG A 63 -10.41 8.92 -16.99
N LYS A 64 -11.29 7.95 -16.77
CA LYS A 64 -12.17 7.34 -17.78
C LYS A 64 -13.65 7.53 -17.48
N ASN A 65 -13.99 7.77 -16.22
CA ASN A 65 -15.35 7.94 -15.76
C ASN A 65 -15.46 9.20 -14.88
N ASP A 66 -16.22 10.18 -15.35
CA ASP A 66 -16.43 11.45 -14.63
C ASP A 66 -17.36 11.27 -13.42
N ASP A 67 -18.12 10.17 -13.35
CA ASP A 67 -18.97 9.81 -12.21
C ASP A 67 -18.19 9.02 -11.14
N ALA A 68 -16.86 8.92 -11.25
CA ALA A 68 -16.03 8.22 -10.27
C ALA A 68 -15.99 9.00 -8.93
N GLU A 69 -16.49 8.37 -7.86
CA GLU A 69 -16.54 8.96 -6.53
C GLU A 69 -15.39 8.47 -5.65
N PRO A 70 -14.77 9.34 -4.85
CA PRO A 70 -13.74 8.93 -3.90
C PRO A 70 -14.35 8.10 -2.76
N ILE A 71 -13.61 7.12 -2.27
CA ILE A 71 -14.03 6.25 -1.17
C ILE A 71 -13.13 6.54 0.04
N GLU A 72 -13.72 7.01 1.14
CA GLU A 72 -12.95 7.35 2.37
C GLU A 72 -12.57 6.10 3.18
N SER A 73 -13.42 5.08 3.19
CA SER A 73 -13.12 3.80 3.84
C SER A 73 -13.79 2.64 3.13
N LEU A 74 -13.09 1.50 3.10
CA LEU A 74 -13.58 0.24 2.58
C LEU A 74 -12.86 -0.95 3.21
N THR A 75 -13.40 -2.14 3.03
CA THR A 75 -12.80 -3.41 3.46
C THR A 75 -11.75 -3.89 2.46
N LEU A 76 -10.83 -4.75 2.88
CA LEU A 76 -9.85 -5.37 1.98
C LEU A 76 -10.54 -6.15 0.84
N THR A 77 -11.65 -6.82 1.14
CA THR A 77 -12.47 -7.51 0.12
C THR A 77 -13.08 -6.53 -0.89
N GLU A 78 -13.59 -5.37 -0.46
CA GLU A 78 -14.08 -4.33 -1.38
C GLU A 78 -12.96 -3.76 -2.24
N LEU A 79 -11.75 -3.55 -1.69
CA LEU A 79 -10.60 -3.11 -2.46
C LEU A 79 -10.26 -4.13 -3.55
N GLN A 80 -10.24 -5.41 -3.21
CA GLN A 80 -9.98 -6.49 -4.15
C GLN A 80 -11.03 -6.53 -5.28
N ASN A 81 -12.29 -6.22 -4.99
CA ASN A 81 -13.33 -6.14 -6.03
C ASN A 81 -13.08 -4.98 -7.01
N ILE A 82 -12.49 -3.87 -6.54
CA ILE A 82 -12.14 -2.72 -7.38
C ILE A 82 -10.88 -3.00 -8.20
N THR A 83 -9.83 -3.53 -7.56
CA THR A 83 -8.52 -3.74 -8.21
C THR A 83 -8.48 -5.02 -9.05
N GLY A 84 -9.39 -5.96 -8.80
CA GLY A 84 -9.33 -7.32 -9.32
C GLY A 84 -8.38 -8.21 -8.50
N LYS A 85 -8.26 -9.47 -8.94
CA LYS A 85 -7.43 -10.51 -8.31
C LYS A 85 -6.19 -10.88 -9.11
N GLU A 86 -6.19 -10.56 -10.40
CA GLU A 86 -5.12 -10.94 -11.30
C GLU A 86 -4.00 -9.90 -11.26
N ALA A 87 -2.77 -10.34 -11.51
CA ALA A 87 -1.64 -9.43 -11.64
C ALA A 87 -1.87 -8.43 -12.77
N LEU A 88 -1.45 -7.18 -12.57
CA LEU A 88 -1.57 -6.14 -13.58
C LEU A 88 -0.81 -6.53 -14.85
N GLY A 89 -1.49 -6.48 -15.99
CA GLY A 89 -0.86 -6.62 -17.30
C GLY A 89 -0.02 -5.40 -17.68
N PRO A 90 0.84 -5.51 -18.70
CA PRO A 90 1.62 -4.37 -19.19
C PRO A 90 0.74 -3.16 -19.54
N GLY A 91 1.04 -2.00 -18.96
CA GLY A 91 0.30 -0.75 -19.20
C GLY A 91 -1.00 -0.59 -18.40
N GLN A 92 -1.37 -1.57 -17.58
CA GLN A 92 -2.46 -1.41 -16.62
C GLN A 92 -1.97 -0.76 -15.32
N SER A 93 -2.89 -0.07 -14.64
CA SER A 93 -2.65 0.53 -13.33
C SER A 93 -3.89 0.35 -12.46
N ALA A 94 -3.67 0.11 -11.17
CA ALA A 94 -4.71 0.12 -10.15
C ALA A 94 -4.34 1.14 -9.06
N ALA A 95 -5.31 1.47 -8.20
CA ALA A 95 -5.05 2.34 -7.05
C ALA A 95 -4.03 1.69 -6.07
N VAL A 96 -4.16 0.38 -5.89
CA VAL A 96 -3.19 -0.50 -5.20
C VAL A 96 -3.04 -1.76 -6.04
N ASP A 97 -1.83 -2.30 -6.11
CA ASP A 97 -1.56 -3.55 -6.83
C ASP A 97 -2.43 -4.74 -6.32
N PRO A 98 -3.11 -5.49 -7.21
CA PRO A 98 -3.95 -6.64 -6.83
C PRO A 98 -3.25 -7.73 -6.01
N ILE A 99 -1.96 -7.99 -6.27
CA ILE A 99 -1.16 -8.97 -5.51
C ILE A 99 -0.90 -8.44 -4.11
N ALA A 100 -0.60 -7.15 -3.98
CA ALA A 100 -0.45 -6.48 -2.68
C ALA A 100 -1.75 -6.55 -1.87
N VAL A 101 -2.91 -6.29 -2.50
CA VAL A 101 -4.22 -6.41 -1.85
C VAL A 101 -4.48 -7.84 -1.38
N ASN A 102 -4.20 -8.85 -2.21
CA ASN A 102 -4.37 -10.24 -1.83
C ASN A 102 -3.49 -10.62 -0.62
N TRP A 103 -2.22 -10.19 -0.61
CA TRP A 103 -1.35 -10.43 0.55
C TRP A 103 -1.82 -9.71 1.82
N ALA A 104 -2.34 -8.48 1.68
CA ALA A 104 -2.89 -7.74 2.81
C ALA A 104 -4.13 -8.45 3.39
N ILE A 105 -4.98 -9.07 2.56
CA ILE A 105 -6.07 -9.95 3.01
C ILE A 105 -5.53 -11.14 3.79
N GLU A 106 -4.53 -11.85 3.25
CA GLU A 106 -3.95 -13.04 3.87
C GLU A 106 -3.34 -12.78 5.26
N CYS A 107 -2.80 -11.59 5.50
CA CYS A 107 -2.21 -11.21 6.79
C CYS A 107 -3.05 -10.23 7.63
N GLY A 108 -4.25 -9.84 7.18
CA GLY A 108 -5.10 -8.88 7.89
C GLY A 108 -4.48 -7.48 8.05
N LEU A 109 -3.67 -7.05 7.07
CA LEU A 109 -2.93 -5.80 7.12
C LEU A 109 -3.79 -4.62 6.64
N ARG A 110 -3.86 -3.57 7.46
CA ARG A 110 -4.56 -2.33 7.08
C ARG A 110 -3.74 -1.52 6.08
N ILE A 111 -4.41 -0.91 5.10
CA ILE A 111 -3.78 -0.09 4.07
C ILE A 111 -4.32 1.34 4.15
N GLY A 112 -3.45 2.34 4.21
CA GLY A 112 -3.81 3.74 3.95
C GLY A 112 -3.39 4.13 2.54
N VAL A 113 -4.32 4.55 1.69
CA VAL A 113 -4.02 5.06 0.34
C VAL A 113 -4.20 6.56 0.35
N LEU A 114 -3.19 7.31 -0.07
CA LEU A 114 -3.22 8.79 -0.06
C LEU A 114 -2.29 9.38 -1.12
N ASP A 115 -2.45 10.68 -1.39
CA ASP A 115 -1.53 11.43 -2.24
C ASP A 115 -0.23 11.76 -1.48
N GLY A 116 0.86 11.07 -1.84
CA GLY A 116 2.16 11.19 -1.21
C GLY A 116 2.86 12.53 -1.44
N ARG A 117 2.32 13.40 -2.30
CA ARG A 117 2.86 14.74 -2.53
C ARG A 117 2.52 15.73 -1.41
N ASP A 118 1.48 15.44 -0.61
CA ASP A 118 1.15 16.20 0.60
C ASP A 118 1.64 15.44 1.84
N ILE A 119 2.79 15.88 2.36
CA ILE A 119 3.44 15.24 3.52
C ILE A 119 2.56 15.22 4.78
N ARG A 120 1.62 16.16 4.90
CA ARG A 120 0.72 16.24 6.06
C ARG A 120 -0.23 15.04 6.11
N ARG A 121 -0.65 14.54 4.94
CA ARG A 121 -1.49 13.33 4.86
C ARG A 121 -0.74 12.10 5.34
N ILE A 122 0.55 12.01 5.02
CA ILE A 122 1.42 10.94 5.49
C ILE A 122 1.58 11.01 7.00
N GLU A 123 1.84 12.20 7.55
CA GLU A 123 1.96 12.43 9.00
C GLU A 123 0.69 12.04 9.75
N ASP A 124 -0.47 12.52 9.29
CA ASP A 124 -1.77 12.20 9.89
C ASP A 124 -2.02 10.67 9.88
N ALA A 125 -1.73 10.01 8.77
CA ALA A 125 -1.90 8.56 8.63
C ALA A 125 -0.92 7.75 9.52
N LEU A 126 0.34 8.18 9.64
CA LEU A 126 1.34 7.54 10.50
C LEU A 126 0.97 7.65 12.00
N GLU A 127 0.40 8.78 12.41
CA GLU A 127 -0.03 9.01 13.78
C GLU A 127 -1.40 8.41 14.11
N GLY A 128 -2.07 7.78 13.14
CA GLY A 128 -3.40 7.21 13.30
C GLY A 128 -4.51 8.27 13.48
N ARG A 129 -4.24 9.52 13.06
CA ARG A 129 -5.24 10.58 13.00
C ARG A 129 -6.12 10.41 11.74
N PRO A 130 -7.32 11.01 11.69
CA PRO A 130 -8.05 11.12 10.44
C PRO A 130 -7.17 11.81 9.39
N PHE A 131 -7.05 11.20 8.21
CA PHE A 131 -6.25 11.71 7.10
C PHE A 131 -7.11 11.81 5.84
N GLU A 132 -6.73 12.70 4.93
CA GLU A 132 -7.38 12.79 3.62
C GLU A 132 -6.86 11.67 2.71
N GLY A 133 -7.69 10.65 2.52
CA GLY A 133 -7.43 9.51 1.66
C GLY A 133 -8.37 8.36 1.95
N THR A 134 -7.94 7.15 1.61
CA THR A 134 -8.74 5.94 1.82
C THR A 134 -8.13 5.06 2.91
N LEU A 135 -8.89 4.79 3.97
CA LEU A 135 -8.56 3.77 4.95
C LEU A 135 -9.17 2.42 4.58
N VAL A 136 -8.31 1.44 4.31
CA VAL A 136 -8.68 0.07 3.99
C VAL A 136 -8.37 -0.84 5.17
N GLN A 137 -9.37 -1.59 5.63
CA GLN A 137 -9.26 -2.43 6.82
C GLN A 137 -9.77 -3.86 6.57
N PRO A 138 -9.33 -4.85 7.36
CA PRO A 138 -10.00 -6.15 7.40
C PRO A 138 -11.49 -6.01 7.71
N GLU A 139 -12.24 -7.07 7.42
CA GLU A 139 -13.69 -7.17 7.66
C GLU A 139 -14.12 -6.82 9.10
#